data_AF-A0A4U8SW87-F1
#
_entry.id   AF-A0A4U8SW87-F1
#
_cell.length_a   1.000
_cell.length_b   1.000
_cell.length_c   1.000
_cell.angle_alpha   90.00
_cell.angle_beta   90.00
_cell.angle_gamma   90.00
#
_symmetry.space_group_name_H-M   'P 1'
#
loop_
_entity.id
_entity.type
_entity.pdbx_description
1 polymer ?
#
loop_
_entity_poly.entity_id
_entity_poly.type
_entity_poly.pdbx_seq_one_letter_code
_entity_poly.pdbx_strand_id
1 'polypeptide(L)'
;MREVKNTRDTPLTLILKSSYGKCKAKYTLEPQQVVQLPIYNGLDKLIESTSKKEMFIYDGEGELDIEYCFKKYDFRKLYAVEIETFLVTQKYIERTHFRQKKKIQDFIEVLNFNAENQKYMLMPPFYELLEQELLYG
;
A
#
# COMPACT_ATOMS: atom_id res chain seq x y z
N MET A 1 7.38 10.80 -6.16
CA MET A 1 8.02 9.48 -6.42
C MET A 1 8.51 8.98 -5.08
N ARG A 2 8.30 7.70 -4.77
CA ARG A 2 8.59 7.08 -3.45
C ARG A 2 9.93 6.37 -3.53
N GLU A 3 10.74 6.48 -2.49
CA GLU A 3 12.00 5.73 -2.36
C GLU A 3 11.73 4.35 -1.77
N VAL A 4 12.23 3.32 -2.46
CA VAL A 4 12.07 1.92 -2.07
C VAL A 4 13.44 1.29 -1.94
N LYS A 5 13.67 0.62 -0.81
CA LYS A 5 14.91 -0.10 -0.55
C LYS A 5 14.76 -1.59 -0.80
N ASN A 6 15.72 -2.14 -1.55
CA ASN A 6 15.89 -3.59 -1.61
C ASN A 6 16.61 -4.09 -0.34
N THR A 7 15.85 -4.58 0.62
CA THR A 7 16.36 -5.18 1.86
C THR A 7 16.88 -6.61 1.69
N ARG A 8 16.66 -7.23 0.51
CA ARG A 8 17.07 -8.61 0.24
C ARG A 8 18.55 -8.68 -0.11
N ASP A 9 19.16 -9.83 0.15
CA ASP A 9 20.56 -10.12 -0.18
C ASP A 9 20.80 -10.41 -1.67
N THR A 10 19.76 -10.34 -2.51
CA THR A 10 19.84 -10.63 -3.94
C THR A 10 19.30 -9.48 -4.79
N PRO A 11 19.86 -9.25 -5.99
CA PRO A 11 19.34 -8.24 -6.91
C PRO A 11 17.92 -8.57 -7.38
N LEU A 12 17.11 -7.53 -7.55
CA LEU A 12 15.72 -7.64 -7.99
C LEU A 12 15.51 -6.94 -9.32
N THR A 13 14.88 -7.63 -10.26
CA THR A 13 14.45 -7.03 -11.52
C THR A 13 12.96 -6.74 -11.48
N LEU A 14 12.59 -5.46 -11.62
CA LEU A 14 11.20 -5.01 -11.68
C LEU A 14 10.85 -4.57 -13.10
N ILE A 15 9.65 -4.93 -13.55
CA ILE A 15 9.16 -4.61 -14.89
C ILE A 15 7.88 -3.81 -14.75
N LEU A 16 7.89 -2.57 -15.24
CA LEU A 16 6.70 -1.73 -15.34
C LEU A 16 5.98 -2.03 -16.64
N LYS A 17 4.72 -2.47 -16.54
CA LYS A 17 3.83 -2.72 -17.67
C LYS A 17 2.65 -1.77 -17.63
N SER A 18 2.21 -1.35 -18.81
CA SER A 18 0.91 -0.71 -18.98
C SER A 18 -0.25 -1.69 -18.75
N SER A 19 -1.46 -1.18 -18.60
CA SER A 19 -2.71 -1.95 -18.58
C SER A 19 -2.88 -2.88 -19.79
N TYR A 20 -2.31 -2.50 -20.95
CA TYR A 20 -2.31 -3.27 -22.19
C TYR A 20 -1.14 -4.27 -22.31
N GLY A 21 -0.34 -4.43 -21.25
CA GLY A 21 0.76 -5.40 -21.21
C GLY A 21 2.08 -4.93 -21.85
N LYS A 22 2.11 -3.75 -22.49
CA LYS A 22 3.36 -3.17 -23.03
C LYS A 22 4.33 -2.84 -21.91
N CYS A 23 5.58 -3.29 -22.04
CA CYS A 23 6.68 -2.92 -21.15
C CYS A 23 7.01 -1.43 -21.31
N LYS A 24 6.88 -0.66 -20.23
CA LYS A 24 7.21 0.77 -20.18
C LYS A 24 8.64 1.01 -19.69
N ALA A 25 9.06 0.27 -18.66
CA ALA A 25 10.37 0.42 -18.05
C ALA A 25 10.82 -0.89 -17.38
N LYS A 26 12.11 -1.00 -17.12
CA LYS A 26 12.72 -2.06 -16.30
C LYS A 26 13.65 -1.41 -15.29
N TYR A 27 13.64 -1.93 -14.07
CA TYR A 27 14.50 -1.49 -12.98
C TYR A 27 15.26 -2.69 -12.46
N THR A 28 16.54 -2.52 -12.17
CA THR A 28 17.34 -3.49 -11.42
C THR A 28 17.74 -2.83 -10.13
N LEU A 29 17.36 -3.43 -9.00
CA LEU A 29 17.68 -2.97 -7.67
C LEU A 29 18.71 -3.94 -7.07
N GLU A 30 19.93 -3.46 -6.86
CA GLU A 30 20.97 -4.20 -6.15
C GLU A 30 20.61 -4.33 -4.65
N PRO A 31 21.18 -5.28 -3.91
CA PRO A 31 21.01 -5.38 -2.47
C PRO A 31 21.33 -4.06 -1.76
N GLN A 32 20.49 -3.68 -0.80
CA GLN A 32 20.55 -2.43 -0.03
C GLN A 32 20.41 -1.14 -0.86
N GLN A 33 20.17 -1.24 -2.18
CA GLN A 33 19.98 -0.09 -3.03
C GLN A 33 18.61 0.55 -2.77
N VAL A 34 18.61 1.89 -2.69
CA VAL A 34 17.41 2.73 -2.62
C VAL A 34 17.15 3.33 -3.99
N VAL A 35 15.95 3.16 -4.51
CA VAL A 35 15.56 3.66 -5.83
C VAL A 35 14.18 4.29 -5.78
N GLN A 36 14.00 5.38 -6.52
CA GLN A 36 12.69 5.96 -6.75
C GLN A 36 11.88 5.14 -7.75
N LEU A 37 10.74 4.62 -7.31
CA LEU A 37 9.85 3.80 -8.12
C LEU A 37 8.54 4.52 -8.44
N PRO A 38 7.90 4.19 -9.58
CA PRO A 38 6.63 4.79 -9.97
C PRO A 38 5.53 4.43 -8.98
N ILE A 39 4.78 5.45 -8.54
CA ILE A 39 3.64 5.29 -7.63
C ILE A 39 2.50 4.56 -8.35
N TYR A 40 1.82 3.69 -7.62
CA TYR A 40 0.66 2.94 -8.06
C TYR A 40 -0.50 3.88 -8.41
N ASN A 41 -0.90 3.85 -9.69
CA ASN A 41 -1.97 4.68 -10.23
C ASN A 41 -3.21 3.89 -10.65
N GLY A 42 -3.26 2.58 -10.36
CA GLY A 42 -4.36 1.70 -10.76
C GLY A 42 -4.33 1.19 -12.20
N LEU A 43 -3.53 1.80 -13.08
CA LEU A 43 -3.44 1.44 -14.51
C LEU A 43 -2.16 0.67 -14.83
N ASP A 44 -1.03 1.16 -14.35
CA ASP A 44 0.27 0.56 -14.55
C ASP A 44 0.56 -0.50 -13.48
N LYS A 45 1.25 -1.55 -13.89
CA LYS A 45 1.60 -2.70 -13.06
C LYS A 45 3.11 -2.79 -12.94
N LEU A 46 3.63 -2.73 -11.72
CA LEU A 46 5.03 -3.04 -11.44
C LEU A 46 5.12 -4.51 -11.01
N ILE A 47 5.93 -5.31 -11.70
CA ILE A 47 6.00 -6.76 -11.48
C ILE A 47 7.44 -7.16 -11.20
N GLU A 48 7.66 -7.93 -10.13
CA GLU A 48 8.94 -8.57 -9.85
C GLU A 48 9.16 -9.72 -10.84
N SER A 49 10.25 -9.69 -11.60
CA SER A 49 10.51 -10.63 -12.68
C SER A 49 10.66 -12.09 -12.19
N THR A 50 11.25 -12.29 -11.02
CA THR A 50 11.53 -13.62 -10.46
C THR A 50 10.28 -14.26 -9.88
N SER A 51 9.61 -13.59 -8.94
CA SER A 51 8.42 -14.10 -8.25
C SER A 51 7.13 -13.97 -9.06
N LYS A 52 7.15 -13.14 -10.13
CA LYS A 52 5.97 -12.70 -10.88
C LYS A 52 4.90 -11.99 -10.03
N LYS A 53 5.24 -11.56 -8.81
CA LYS A 53 4.33 -10.83 -7.93
C LYS A 53 4.20 -9.37 -8.36
N GLU A 54 2.99 -8.85 -8.25
CA GLU A 54 2.71 -7.43 -8.46
C GLU A 54 3.12 -6.63 -7.21
N MET A 55 3.66 -5.44 -7.45
CA MET A 55 4.02 -4.48 -6.43
C MET A 55 3.15 -3.23 -6.52
N PHE A 56 2.81 -2.68 -5.36
CA PHE A 56 1.96 -1.53 -5.16
C PHE A 56 2.75 -0.49 -4.35
N ILE A 57 3.40 0.42 -5.07
CA ILE A 57 4.16 1.52 -4.46
C ILE A 57 3.16 2.64 -4.14
N TYR A 58 2.87 2.87 -2.87
CA TYR A 58 1.99 3.97 -2.48
C TYR A 58 2.79 5.25 -2.24
N ASP A 59 2.09 6.39 -2.22
CA ASP A 59 2.73 7.65 -1.85
C ASP A 59 3.11 7.66 -0.37
N GLY A 60 3.95 8.61 0.05
CA GLY A 60 4.36 8.77 1.44
C GLY A 60 5.77 9.32 1.65
N GLU A 61 6.14 9.53 2.92
CA GLU A 61 7.38 10.18 3.38
C GLU A 61 8.52 9.20 3.73
N GLY A 62 9.75 9.44 3.25
CA GLY A 62 10.92 8.60 3.55
C GLY A 62 11.14 7.39 2.62
N GLU A 63 11.80 6.37 3.17
CA GLU A 63 12.22 5.13 2.51
C GLU A 63 11.29 3.98 2.94
N LEU A 64 10.84 3.16 1.99
CA LEU A 64 10.02 1.98 2.29
C LEU A 64 10.75 0.70 1.90
N ASP A 65 10.76 -0.27 2.79
CA ASP A 65 11.29 -1.60 2.48
C ASP A 65 10.42 -2.31 1.43
N ILE A 66 11.08 -3.07 0.56
CA ILE A 66 10.43 -3.71 -0.58
C ILE A 66 9.35 -4.73 -0.17
N GLU A 67 9.44 -5.32 1.02
CA GLU A 67 8.48 -6.29 1.56
C GLU A 67 7.07 -5.70 1.71
N TYR A 68 6.99 -4.43 2.10
CA TYR A 68 5.70 -3.73 2.27
C TYR A 68 5.03 -3.40 0.94
N CYS A 69 5.77 -3.47 -0.16
CA CYS A 69 5.30 -3.10 -1.48
C CYS A 69 4.48 -4.21 -2.17
N PHE A 70 4.34 -5.41 -1.60
CA PHE A 70 3.62 -6.52 -2.25
C PHE A 70 2.14 -6.61 -1.90
N LYS A 71 1.68 -5.85 -0.90
CA LYS A 71 0.28 -5.86 -0.47
C LYS A 71 -0.50 -4.75 -1.16
N LYS A 72 -1.63 -5.12 -1.77
CA LYS A 72 -2.57 -4.16 -2.36
C LYS A 72 -3.55 -3.69 -1.30
N TYR A 73 -3.40 -2.43 -0.88
CA TYR A 73 -4.40 -1.68 -0.13
C TYR A 73 -5.42 -1.01 -1.07
N ASP A 74 -6.70 -1.10 -0.72
CA ASP A 74 -7.81 -0.48 -1.46
C ASP A 74 -8.94 -0.11 -0.49
N PHE A 75 -9.02 1.16 -0.13
CA PHE A 75 -10.00 1.69 0.82
C PHE A 75 -11.24 2.30 0.16
N ARG A 76 -11.44 2.09 -1.16
CA ARG A 76 -12.64 2.57 -1.83
C ARG A 76 -13.91 1.99 -1.19
N LYS A 77 -14.93 2.82 -0.97
CA LYS A 77 -16.21 2.42 -0.36
C LYS A 77 -16.07 1.86 1.06
N LEU A 78 -14.99 2.20 1.76
CA LEU A 78 -14.91 2.07 3.20
C LEU A 78 -15.53 3.33 3.80
N TYR A 79 -16.27 3.20 4.90
CA TYR A 79 -16.92 4.33 5.58
C TYR A 79 -16.32 4.52 6.97
N ALA A 80 -16.07 5.76 7.38
CA ALA A 80 -15.49 6.08 8.69
C ALA A 80 -16.28 5.46 9.85
N VAL A 81 -17.62 5.52 9.81
CA VAL A 81 -18.50 4.94 10.84
C VAL A 81 -18.25 3.44 11.07
N GLU A 82 -17.94 2.68 10.02
CA GLU A 82 -17.65 1.23 10.14
C GLU A 82 -16.29 0.99 10.81
N ILE A 83 -15.32 1.85 10.51
CA ILE A 83 -13.98 1.81 11.13
C ILE A 83 -14.08 2.21 12.60
N GLU A 84 -14.73 3.33 12.89
CA GLU A 84 -14.93 3.85 14.24
C GLU A 84 -15.66 2.82 15.12
N THR A 85 -16.76 2.25 14.62
CA THR A 85 -17.49 1.19 15.32
C THR A 85 -16.56 0.04 15.67
N PHE A 86 -15.70 -0.38 14.74
CA PHE A 86 -14.75 -1.45 15.00
C PHE A 86 -13.68 -1.04 16.03
N LEU A 87 -13.14 0.17 15.95
CA LEU A 87 -12.15 0.68 16.90
C LEU A 87 -12.69 0.75 18.33
N VAL A 88 -13.92 1.22 18.51
CA VAL A 88 -14.56 1.35 19.83
C VAL A 88 -14.99 0.01 20.40
N THR A 89 -15.66 -0.82 19.59
CA THR A 89 -16.32 -2.03 20.08
C THR A 89 -15.48 -3.30 19.92
N GLN A 90 -14.40 -3.24 19.14
CA GLN A 90 -13.61 -4.38 18.70
C GLN A 90 -14.45 -5.45 17.97
N LYS A 91 -15.59 -5.04 17.40
CA LYS A 91 -16.55 -5.89 16.68
C LYS A 91 -16.94 -5.25 15.36
N TYR A 92 -17.19 -6.09 14.36
CA TYR A 92 -17.78 -5.64 13.10
C TYR A 92 -19.29 -5.43 13.26
N ILE A 93 -19.85 -4.51 12.48
CA ILE A 93 -21.30 -4.37 12.33
C ILE A 93 -21.88 -5.71 11.88
N GLU A 94 -23.06 -6.06 12.39
CA GLU A 94 -23.71 -7.32 12.06
C GLU A 94 -23.91 -7.44 10.54
N ARG A 95 -23.65 -8.63 10.00
CA ARG A 95 -23.72 -8.92 8.55
C ARG A 95 -22.73 -8.14 7.67
N THR A 96 -21.70 -7.51 8.24
CA THR A 96 -20.61 -6.92 7.44
C THR A 96 -19.97 -7.98 6.54
N HIS A 97 -19.89 -7.68 5.24
CA HIS A 97 -19.32 -8.59 4.25
C HIS A 97 -17.82 -8.81 4.48
N PHE A 98 -17.31 -10.02 4.23
CA PHE A 98 -15.89 -10.39 4.47
C PHE A 98 -14.90 -9.41 3.81
N ARG A 99 -15.18 -8.97 2.57
CA ARG A 99 -14.33 -8.00 1.88
C ARG A 99 -14.25 -6.65 2.60
N GLN A 100 -15.34 -6.23 3.26
CA GLN A 100 -15.36 -4.98 4.03
C GLN A 100 -14.59 -5.15 5.33
N LYS A 101 -14.78 -6.28 6.04
CA LYS A 101 -13.98 -6.63 7.21
C LYS A 101 -12.48 -6.57 6.91
N LYS A 102 -12.07 -7.17 5.79
CA LYS A 102 -10.67 -7.13 5.33
C LYS A 102 -10.19 -5.70 5.10
N LYS A 103 -10.99 -4.83 4.48
CA LYS A 103 -10.62 -3.42 4.28
C LYS A 103 -10.46 -2.65 5.59
N ILE A 104 -11.33 -2.90 6.58
CA ILE A 104 -11.18 -2.31 7.92
C ILE A 104 -9.86 -2.76 8.54
N GLN A 105 -9.55 -4.06 8.49
CA GLN A 105 -8.28 -4.59 9.00
C GLN A 105 -7.06 -4.00 8.28
N ASP A 106 -7.12 -3.96 6.95
CA ASP A 106 -6.07 -3.38 6.11
C ASP A 106 -5.88 -1.88 6.40
N PHE A 107 -6.95 -1.14 6.70
CA PHE A 107 -6.89 0.27 7.08
C PHE A 107 -6.20 0.46 8.44
N ILE A 108 -6.59 -0.34 9.44
CA ILE A 108 -5.99 -0.31 10.78
C ILE A 108 -4.50 -0.69 10.72
N GLU A 109 -4.13 -1.64 9.88
CA GLU A 109 -2.74 -2.01 9.65
C GLU A 109 -1.91 -0.82 9.12
N VAL A 110 -2.44 -0.09 8.12
CA VAL A 110 -1.76 1.11 7.60
C VAL A 110 -1.71 2.23 8.64
N LEU A 111 -2.81 2.44 9.38
CA LEU A 111 -2.87 3.44 10.46
C LEU A 111 -1.81 3.18 11.53
N ASN A 112 -1.73 1.94 12.01
CA ASN A 112 -0.75 1.54 13.01
C ASN A 112 0.68 1.64 12.46
N PHE A 113 0.90 1.21 11.21
CA PHE A 113 2.21 1.30 10.58
C PHE A 113 2.71 2.75 10.46
N ASN A 114 1.84 3.68 10.04
CA ASN A 114 2.17 5.09 9.97
C ASN A 114 2.43 5.69 11.37
N ALA A 115 1.61 5.32 12.37
CA ALA A 115 1.77 5.77 13.75
C ALA A 115 3.10 5.29 14.38
N GLU A 116 3.46 4.02 14.19
CA GLU A 116 4.72 3.43 14.68
C GLU A 116 5.95 4.12 14.09
N ASN A 117 5.89 4.50 12.81
CA ASN A 117 6.96 5.21 12.12
C ASN A 117 6.92 6.73 12.33
N GLN A 118 5.91 7.24 13.04
CA GLN A 118 5.67 8.67 13.30
C GLN A 118 5.62 9.54 12.03
N LYS A 119 5.25 8.95 10.89
CA LYS A 119 5.24 9.57 9.56
C LYS A 119 4.22 8.89 8.65
N TYR A 120 3.79 9.60 7.61
CA TYR A 120 2.91 9.06 6.57
C TYR A 120 3.69 8.19 5.58
N MET A 121 4.12 7.01 6.02
CA MET A 121 4.95 6.09 5.24
C MET A 121 4.18 5.37 4.12
N LEU A 122 2.91 5.05 4.38
CA LEU A 122 2.00 4.41 3.45
C LEU A 122 0.74 5.25 3.29
N MET A 123 0.55 5.82 2.10
CA MET A 123 -0.65 6.57 1.73
C MET A 123 -1.40 5.90 0.57
N PRO A 124 -2.13 4.80 0.81
CA PRO A 124 -3.00 4.24 -0.20
C PRO A 124 -4.13 5.17 -0.61
N PRO A 125 -4.74 4.98 -1.79
CA PRO A 125 -5.88 5.77 -2.21
C PRO A 125 -7.01 5.75 -1.16
N PHE A 126 -7.59 6.91 -0.90
CA PHE A 126 -8.67 7.15 0.08
C PHE A 126 -8.26 7.02 1.56
N TYR A 127 -6.98 6.75 1.88
CA TYR A 127 -6.53 6.71 3.27
C TYR A 127 -6.69 8.07 3.97
N GLU A 128 -6.14 9.14 3.39
CA GLU A 128 -6.16 10.49 3.98
C GLU A 128 -7.58 10.99 4.24
N LEU A 129 -8.49 10.76 3.29
CA LEU A 129 -9.90 11.14 3.42
C LEU A 129 -10.56 10.45 4.61
N LEU A 130 -10.32 9.15 4.78
CA LEU A 130 -10.88 8.39 5.90
C LEU A 130 -10.26 8.78 7.23
N GLU A 131 -8.95 9.06 7.26
CA GLU A 131 -8.28 9.53 8.47
C GLU A 131 -8.84 10.90 8.91
N GLN A 132 -9.05 11.83 7.97
CA GLN A 132 -9.67 13.12 8.25
C GLN A 132 -11.12 12.97 8.74
N GLU A 133 -11.92 12.11 8.11
CA GLU A 133 -13.28 11.82 8.57
C GLU A 133 -13.30 11.22 9.99
N LEU A 134 -12.33 10.38 10.36
CA LEU A 134 -12.24 9.81 11.70
C LEU A 134 -11.80 10.80 12.79
N LEU A 135 -11.03 11.82 12.42
CA LEU A 135 -10.51 12.81 13.37
C LEU A 135 -11.46 14.00 13.59
N TYR A 136 -12.23 14.36 12.56
CA TYR A 136 -13.01 15.60 12.54
C TYR A 136 -14.50 15.40 12.19
N GLY A 137 -14.92 14.20 11.79
CA GLY A 137 -16.31 13.85 11.50
C GLY A 137 -17.07 13.41 12.74
#